data_AF-A0A371CLE4-F1
#
_entry.id   AF-A0A371CLE4-F1
#
_cell.length_a   1.000
_cell.length_b   1.000
_cell.length_c   1.000
_cell.angle_alpha   90.00
_cell.angle_beta   90.00
_cell.angle_gamma   90.00
#
_symmetry.space_group_name_H-M   'P 1'
#
loop_
_entity.id
_entity.type
_entity.pdbx_description
1 polymer ?
#
loop_
_entity_poly.entity_id
_entity_poly.type
_entity_poly.pdbx_seq_one_letter_code
_entity_poly.pdbx_strand_id
1 'polypeptide(L)'
;ELEGMLIETLGTARASSMATSALYSAVMAAQPALREMALPGRGAEAASRRAWVPAIEGVLEAGWARCGVFGKVDATDHELALEARWFYDPDRDDDAERANVIRSMMRRPGKRSETKKAKHYYWRPLPKISRWDGEDEL
;
A
#
# COMPACT_ATOMS: atom_id res chain seq x y z
N GLU A 1 8.48 13.91 -8.43
CA GLU A 1 7.90 14.52 -7.21
C GLU A 1 6.74 13.71 -6.63
N LEU A 2 5.66 13.45 -7.39
CA LEU A 2 4.49 12.69 -6.89
C LEU A 2 4.85 11.31 -6.32
N GLU A 3 5.76 10.56 -6.97
CA GLU A 3 6.23 9.27 -6.47
C GLU A 3 6.82 9.36 -5.05
N GLY A 4 7.65 10.37 -4.78
CA GLY A 4 8.23 10.60 -3.46
C GLY A 4 7.17 10.90 -2.40
N MET A 5 6.15 11.69 -2.74
CA MET A 5 5.03 11.98 -1.84
C MET A 5 4.22 10.70 -1.51
N LEU A 6 4.02 9.83 -2.49
CA LEU A 6 3.32 8.55 -2.28
C LEU A 6 4.13 7.59 -1.41
N ILE A 7 5.45 7.52 -1.64
CA ILE A 7 6.39 6.75 -0.82
C ILE A 7 6.37 7.24 0.64
N GLU A 8 6.49 8.55 0.86
CA GLU A 8 6.44 9.15 2.20
C GLU A 8 5.10 8.85 2.89
N THR A 9 3.98 9.05 2.17
CA THR A 9 2.63 8.83 2.69
C THR A 9 2.43 7.36 3.09
N LEU A 10 2.79 6.40 2.23
CA LEU A 10 2.63 4.97 2.50
C LEU A 10 3.59 4.45 3.58
N GLY A 11 4.81 4.98 3.61
CA GLY A 11 5.84 4.64 4.59
C GLY A 11 5.49 5.12 5.99
N THR A 12 4.93 6.33 6.12
CA THR A 12 4.57 6.92 7.42
C THR A 12 3.13 6.58 7.87
N ALA A 13 2.29 6.09 6.96
CA ALA A 13 0.92 5.69 7.27
C ALA A 13 0.87 4.63 8.39
N ARG A 14 -0.15 4.72 9.24
CA ARG A 14 -0.44 3.67 10.23
C ARG A 14 -0.93 2.37 9.59
N ALA A 15 -1.63 2.48 8.46
CA ALA A 15 -2.16 1.33 7.73
C ALA A 15 -1.05 0.64 6.92
N SER A 16 -1.06 -0.69 6.88
CA SER A 16 -0.10 -1.49 6.12
C SER A 16 -0.26 -1.33 4.60
N SER A 17 -1.47 -1.03 4.14
CA SER A 17 -1.81 -0.69 2.75
C SER A 17 -2.92 0.36 2.71
N MET A 18 -3.03 1.09 1.60
CA MET A 18 -4.05 2.12 1.39
C MET A 18 -4.65 2.04 -0.02
N ALA A 19 -5.95 2.30 -0.09
CA ALA A 19 -6.67 2.53 -1.33
C ALA A 19 -6.14 3.76 -2.09
N THR A 20 -6.23 3.79 -3.42
CA THR A 20 -5.85 4.97 -4.21
C THR A 20 -6.64 6.20 -3.79
N SER A 21 -7.95 6.06 -3.53
CA SER A 21 -8.77 7.18 -3.07
C SER A 21 -8.33 7.74 -1.71
N ALA A 22 -7.94 6.86 -0.80
CA ALA A 22 -7.42 7.25 0.51
C ALA A 22 -6.05 7.91 0.40
N LEU A 23 -5.21 7.46 -0.55
CA LEU A 23 -3.93 8.09 -0.86
C LEU A 23 -4.11 9.51 -1.39
N TYR A 24 -5.05 9.72 -2.32
CA TYR A 24 -5.42 11.06 -2.79
C TYR A 24 -5.76 11.98 -1.61
N SER A 25 -6.67 11.56 -0.72
CA SER A 25 -7.06 12.36 0.43
C SER A 25 -5.89 12.66 1.37
N ALA A 26 -5.00 11.69 1.59
CA ALA A 26 -3.82 11.86 2.45
C ALA A 26 -2.79 12.83 1.84
N VAL A 27 -2.49 12.69 0.54
CA VAL A 27 -1.56 13.59 -0.17
C VAL A 27 -2.11 15.01 -0.19
N MET A 28 -3.40 15.19 -0.50
CA MET A 28 -4.05 16.51 -0.51
C MET A 28 -4.15 17.13 0.89
N ALA A 29 -4.16 16.33 1.95
CA ALA A 29 -4.10 16.82 3.33
C ALA A 29 -2.68 17.22 3.75
N ALA A 30 -1.67 16.50 3.26
CA ALA A 30 -0.26 16.77 3.55
C ALA A 30 0.30 17.98 2.78
N GLN A 31 -0.31 18.33 1.64
CA GLN A 31 0.18 19.38 0.75
C GLN A 31 -0.89 20.45 0.48
N PRO A 32 -0.96 21.52 1.31
CA PRO A 32 -1.92 22.61 1.14
C PRO A 32 -1.85 23.28 -0.24
N ALA A 33 -0.65 23.39 -0.83
CA ALA A 33 -0.47 23.98 -2.15
C ALA A 33 -1.16 23.18 -3.28
N LEU A 34 -1.13 21.84 -3.22
CA LEU A 34 -1.85 20.99 -4.18
C LEU A 34 -3.36 21.10 -3.99
N ARG A 35 -3.80 21.30 -2.76
CA ARG A 35 -5.22 21.52 -2.43
C ARG A 35 -5.72 22.87 -2.93
N GLU A 36 -4.90 23.90 -2.96
CA GLU A 36 -5.23 25.21 -3.55
C GLU A 36 -5.29 25.17 -5.08
N MET A 37 -4.55 24.26 -5.73
CA MET A 37 -4.69 23.96 -7.15
C MET A 37 -5.96 23.15 -7.47
N ALA A 38 -6.61 22.56 -6.46
CA ALA A 38 -7.91 21.93 -6.66
C ALA A 38 -8.95 23.02 -6.98
N LEU A 39 -9.74 22.77 -8.03
CA LEU A 39 -10.75 23.71 -8.52
C LEU A 39 -11.62 24.25 -7.36
N PRO A 40 -11.95 25.54 -7.30
CA PRO A 40 -12.94 26.06 -6.37
C PRO A 40 -14.36 25.78 -6.89
N GLY A 41 -15.29 25.41 -5.99
CA GLY A 41 -16.72 25.29 -6.31
C GLY A 41 -17.40 24.00 -5.80
N ARG A 42 -18.74 23.98 -5.86
CA ARG A 42 -19.54 22.82 -5.47
C ARG A 42 -19.28 21.66 -6.44
N GLY A 43 -18.76 20.54 -5.94
CA GLY A 43 -18.36 19.39 -6.77
C GLY A 43 -16.91 19.41 -7.27
N ALA A 44 -16.15 20.44 -6.93
CA ALA A 44 -14.77 20.57 -7.38
C ALA A 44 -13.82 19.56 -6.74
N GLU A 45 -14.12 19.10 -5.51
CA GLU A 45 -13.41 17.97 -4.89
C GLU A 45 -13.58 16.69 -5.71
N ALA A 46 -14.79 16.40 -6.18
CA ALA A 46 -15.06 15.21 -6.99
C ALA A 46 -14.40 15.31 -8.38
N ALA A 47 -14.38 16.51 -8.98
CA ALA A 47 -13.68 16.77 -10.23
C ALA A 47 -12.16 16.63 -10.09
N SER A 48 -11.59 17.20 -9.02
CA SER A 48 -10.17 17.07 -8.67
C SER A 48 -9.80 15.60 -8.43
N ARG A 49 -10.59 14.88 -7.64
CA ARG A 49 -10.40 13.45 -7.40
C ARG A 49 -10.43 12.64 -8.69
N ARG A 50 -11.36 12.93 -9.61
CA ARG A 50 -11.42 12.26 -10.94
C ARG A 50 -10.18 12.50 -11.80
N ALA A 51 -9.49 13.62 -11.63
CA ALA A 51 -8.26 13.92 -12.37
C ALA A 51 -7.02 13.30 -11.71
N TRP A 52 -6.93 13.40 -10.38
CA TRP A 52 -5.74 12.96 -9.63
C TRP A 52 -5.69 11.46 -9.36
N VAL A 53 -6.83 10.79 -9.16
CA VAL A 53 -6.85 9.34 -8.87
C VAL A 53 -6.18 8.54 -10.00
N PRO A 54 -6.51 8.73 -11.30
CA PRO A 54 -5.82 8.03 -12.38
C PRO A 54 -4.32 8.36 -12.47
N ALA A 55 -3.93 9.59 -12.16
CA ALA A 55 -2.52 9.99 -12.16
C ALA A 55 -1.73 9.29 -11.03
N ILE A 56 -2.33 9.19 -9.84
CA ILE A 56 -1.76 8.44 -8.72
C ILE A 56 -1.65 6.95 -9.08
N GLU A 57 -2.69 6.35 -9.67
CA GLU A 57 -2.64 4.95 -10.13
C GLU A 57 -1.53 4.75 -11.15
N GLY A 58 -1.39 5.65 -12.13
CA GLY A 58 -0.31 5.56 -13.12
C GLY A 58 1.09 5.54 -12.49
N VAL A 59 1.32 6.35 -11.45
CA VAL A 59 2.61 6.34 -10.72
C VAL A 59 2.80 5.06 -9.91
N LEU A 60 1.75 4.58 -9.25
CA LEU A 60 1.80 3.35 -8.46
C LEU A 60 2.08 2.13 -9.34
N GLU A 61 1.36 2.00 -10.45
CA GLU A 61 1.56 0.95 -11.44
C GLU A 61 2.95 1.03 -12.07
N ALA A 62 3.42 2.23 -12.43
CA ALA A 62 4.76 2.41 -12.97
C ALA A 62 5.86 2.00 -11.98
N GLY A 63 5.75 2.39 -10.70
CA GLY A 63 6.71 1.98 -9.67
C GLY A 63 6.66 0.48 -9.37
N TRP A 64 5.47 -0.11 -9.36
CA TRP A 64 5.29 -1.56 -9.26
C TRP A 64 5.95 -2.31 -10.41
N ALA A 65 5.68 -1.91 -11.66
CA ALA A 65 6.24 -2.53 -12.85
C ALA A 65 7.75 -2.34 -12.99
N ARG A 66 8.28 -1.19 -12.55
CA ARG A 66 9.70 -0.84 -12.68
C ARG A 66 10.59 -1.63 -11.72
N CYS A 67 10.30 -1.55 -10.43
CA CYS A 67 11.16 -2.14 -9.39
C CYS A 67 10.38 -2.83 -8.26
N GLY A 68 9.05 -2.68 -8.22
CA GLY A 68 8.23 -3.24 -7.15
C GLY A 68 8.23 -2.39 -5.87
N VAL A 69 8.68 -1.13 -5.95
CA VAL A 69 8.69 -0.19 -4.81
C VAL A 69 7.27 0.03 -4.25
N PHE A 70 6.25 -0.11 -5.09
CA PHE A 70 4.87 -0.24 -4.68
C PHE A 70 4.39 -1.67 -4.90
N GLY A 71 3.81 -2.27 -3.87
CA GLY A 71 3.08 -3.52 -3.97
C GLY A 71 1.57 -3.28 -4.06
N LYS A 72 0.88 -4.14 -4.80
CA LYS A 72 -0.56 -4.10 -5.04
C LYS A 72 -1.25 -5.28 -4.36
N VAL A 73 -2.38 -5.01 -3.74
CA VAL A 73 -3.33 -5.99 -3.21
C VAL A 73 -4.61 -5.80 -4.00
N ASP A 74 -4.93 -6.77 -4.85
CA ASP A 74 -6.10 -6.67 -5.71
C ASP A 74 -7.39 -6.70 -4.90
N ALA A 75 -8.38 -5.97 -5.39
CA ALA A 75 -9.69 -5.90 -4.77
C ALA A 75 -10.39 -7.27 -4.73
N THR A 76 -10.07 -8.17 -5.66
CA THR A 76 -10.66 -9.52 -5.75
C THR A 76 -10.34 -10.42 -4.55
N ASP A 77 -9.24 -10.17 -3.84
CA ASP A 77 -8.87 -10.92 -2.62
C ASP A 77 -9.74 -10.56 -1.41
N HIS A 78 -10.54 -9.49 -1.53
CA HIS A 78 -11.49 -9.07 -0.52
C HIS A 78 -12.84 -8.83 -1.19
N GLU A 79 -13.81 -9.74 -1.00
CA GLU A 79 -15.17 -9.64 -1.59
C GLU A 79 -15.89 -8.29 -1.33
N LEU A 80 -15.40 -7.48 -0.38
CA LEU A 80 -15.91 -6.15 -0.04
C LEU A 80 -15.02 -4.98 -0.50
N ALA A 81 -13.85 -5.23 -1.10
CA ALA A 81 -12.96 -4.17 -1.56
C ALA A 81 -13.43 -3.62 -2.90
N LEU A 82 -13.66 -2.30 -2.95
CA LEU A 82 -14.09 -1.59 -4.15
C LEU A 82 -12.93 -1.09 -5.01
N GLU A 83 -11.71 -1.08 -4.46
CA GLU A 83 -10.51 -0.58 -5.13
C GLU A 83 -9.27 -1.35 -4.66
N ALA A 84 -8.27 -1.46 -5.54
CA ALA A 84 -6.98 -2.05 -5.19
C ALA A 84 -6.30 -1.25 -4.07
N ARG A 85 -5.56 -1.95 -3.21
CA ARG A 85 -4.79 -1.33 -2.13
C ARG A 85 -3.31 -1.43 -2.41
N TRP A 86 -2.60 -0.38 -2.05
CA TRP A 86 -1.18 -0.22 -2.33
C TRP A 86 -0.37 -0.11 -1.05
N PHE A 87 0.85 -0.63 -1.07
CA PHE A 87 1.80 -0.49 0.02
C PHE A 87 3.19 -0.17 -0.52
N TYR A 88 4.00 0.53 0.27
CA TYR A 88 5.39 0.82 -0.05
C TYR A 88 6.30 -0.31 0.45
N ASP A 89 7.20 -0.80 -0.40
CA ASP A 89 8.20 -1.81 -0.08
C ASP A 89 9.62 -1.19 -0.10
N PRO A 90 10.19 -0.83 1.07
CA PRO A 90 11.50 -0.19 1.13
C PRO A 90 12.65 -1.10 0.71
N ASP A 91 12.44 -2.41 0.56
CA ASP A 91 13.44 -3.35 0.05
C ASP A 91 13.54 -3.32 -1.48
N ARG A 92 12.56 -2.70 -2.14
CA ARG A 92 12.46 -2.56 -3.60
C ARG A 92 12.64 -1.11 -4.06
N ASP A 93 12.97 -0.21 -3.12
CA ASP A 93 13.23 1.19 -3.43
C ASP A 93 14.65 1.34 -4.01
N ASP A 94 14.75 1.96 -5.19
CA ASP A 94 16.03 2.23 -5.87
C ASP A 94 16.90 3.25 -5.11
N ASP A 95 16.28 4.05 -4.23
CA ASP A 95 16.95 5.05 -3.38
C ASP A 95 17.15 4.49 -1.97
N ALA A 96 18.35 3.97 -1.72
CA ALA A 96 18.71 3.36 -0.45
C ALA A 96 18.70 4.36 0.72
N GLU A 97 19.03 5.63 0.49
CA GLU A 97 19.03 6.65 1.54
C GLU A 97 17.59 6.96 1.96
N ARG A 98 16.70 7.21 1.00
CA ARG A 98 15.27 7.40 1.27
C ARG A 98 14.67 6.19 1.98
N ALA A 99 14.98 4.98 1.50
CA ALA A 99 14.50 3.76 2.12
C ALA A 99 14.93 3.66 3.59
N ASN A 100 16.19 3.98 3.91
CA ASN A 100 16.71 3.96 5.26
C ASN A 100 16.03 4.99 6.17
N VAL A 101 15.84 6.22 5.68
CA VAL A 101 15.13 7.27 6.42
C VAL A 101 13.70 6.82 6.72
N ILE A 102 12.97 6.33 5.72
CA ILE A 102 11.58 5.89 5.91
C ILE A 102 11.51 4.69 6.86
N ARG A 103 12.39 3.71 6.73
CA ARG A 103 12.48 2.58 7.68
C ARG A 103 12.63 3.05 9.13
N SER A 104 13.42 4.09 9.38
CA SER A 104 13.61 4.65 10.72
C SER A 104 12.34 5.30 11.30
N MET A 105 11.48 5.83 10.43
CA MET A 105 10.21 6.48 10.80
C MET A 105 9.02 5.51 10.81
N MET A 106 9.13 4.38 10.12
CA MET A 106 8.07 3.37 10.00
C MET A 106 7.69 2.79 11.36
N ARG A 107 6.43 2.96 11.74
CA ARG A 107 5.88 2.33 12.95
C ARG A 107 5.67 0.83 12.68
N ARG A 108 6.40 -0.03 13.40
CA ARG A 108 6.37 -1.51 13.35
C ARG A 108 6.81 -2.12 12.01
N PRO A 109 8.09 -2.01 11.63
CA PRO A 109 8.62 -2.56 10.37
C PRO A 109 8.31 -4.07 10.20
N GLY A 110 8.48 -4.86 11.27
CA GLY A 110 8.27 -6.31 11.25
C GLY A 110 6.82 -6.80 11.17
N LYS A 111 5.80 -5.93 11.29
CA LYS A 111 4.39 -6.35 11.07
C LYS A 111 3.98 -6.31 9.59
N ARG A 112 4.68 -5.54 8.76
CA ARG A 112 4.39 -5.47 7.32
C ARG A 112 5.00 -6.63 6.53
N SER A 113 6.09 -7.22 7.03
CA SER A 113 6.60 -8.50 6.51
C SER A 113 5.65 -9.66 6.80
N GLU A 114 4.91 -9.64 7.92
CA GLU A 114 3.90 -10.66 8.25
C GLU A 114 2.70 -10.65 7.28
N THR A 115 2.34 -9.50 6.71
CA THR A 115 1.36 -9.40 5.62
C THR A 115 1.87 -9.93 4.29
N LYS A 116 3.19 -10.07 4.09
CA LYS A 116 3.76 -10.75 2.91
C LYS A 116 3.61 -12.28 2.99
N LYS A 117 3.27 -12.84 4.17
CA LYS A 117 3.07 -14.28 4.35
C LYS A 117 1.61 -14.61 4.07
N ALA A 118 1.36 -15.38 3.00
CA ALA A 118 0.06 -16.02 2.78
C ALA A 118 -0.20 -17.01 3.94
N LYS A 119 -0.99 -16.60 4.93
CA LYS A 119 -1.39 -17.48 6.02
C LYS A 119 -2.61 -18.27 5.57
N HIS A 120 -2.39 -19.54 5.23
CA HIS A 120 -3.46 -20.49 5.00
C HIS A 120 -4.05 -20.89 6.34
N TYR A 121 -5.10 -20.19 6.77
CA TYR A 121 -5.91 -20.67 7.87
C TYR A 121 -6.83 -21.76 7.35
N TYR A 122 -6.71 -22.95 7.90
CA TYR A 122 -7.62 -24.05 7.60
C TYR A 122 -9.04 -23.62 7.99
N TRP A 123 -9.90 -23.43 6.98
CA TRP A 123 -11.29 -23.00 7.14
C TRP A 123 -12.23 -24.17 7.51
N ARG A 124 -11.73 -25.41 7.42
CA ARG A 124 -12.35 -26.61 7.96
C ARG A 124 -11.41 -27.25 8.99
N PRO A 125 -11.94 -27.90 10.03
CA PRO A 125 -11.11 -28.68 10.94
C PRO A 125 -10.26 -29.64 10.11
N LEU A 126 -8.94 -29.58 10.29
CA LEU A 126 -8.08 -30.63 9.80
C LEU A 126 -8.63 -31.96 10.32
N PRO A 127 -8.78 -33.00 9.47
CA PRO A 127 -9.05 -34.34 9.96
C PRO A 127 -8.05 -34.63 11.09
N LYS A 128 -8.51 -35.20 12.22
CA LYS A 128 -7.64 -35.47 13.36
C LYS A 128 -6.46 -36.32 12.88
N ILE A 129 -5.31 -35.70 12.68
CA ILE A 129 -4.08 -36.38 12.30
C ILE A 129 -3.63 -37.07 13.58
N SER A 130 -3.82 -38.39 13.68
CA SER A 130 -3.49 -39.15 14.91
C SER A 130 -2.00 -39.47 15.03
N ARG A 131 -1.16 -38.97 14.12
CA ARG A 131 0.28 -39.15 14.16
C ARG A 131 0.96 -37.88 13.67
N TRP A 132 1.89 -37.40 14.47
CA TRP A 132 2.98 -36.58 13.96
C TRP A 132 3.83 -37.50 13.08
N ASP A 133 3.93 -37.21 11.78
CA ASP A 133 4.89 -37.90 10.93
C ASP A 133 6.28 -37.30 11.22
N GLY A 134 7.22 -38.14 11.66
CA GLY A 134 8.55 -37.73 12.13
C GLY A 134 9.50 -37.24 11.02
N GLU A 135 9.00 -36.91 9.84
CA GLU A 135 9.79 -36.38 8.72
C GLU A 135 9.92 -34.85 8.74
N ASP A 136 9.19 -34.15 9.63
CA ASP A 136 9.24 -32.69 9.79
C ASP A 136 10.41 -32.20 10.70
N GLU A 137 11.42 -33.03 10.96
CA GLU A 137 12.60 -32.72 11.79
C GLU A 137 13.84 -32.19 11.03
N LEU A 138 13.74 -31.87 9.72
CA LEU A 138 14.87 -31.37 8.91
C LEU A 138 14.67 -29.96 8.34
#